data_AF-A0A8J2WKK9-F1
#
_entry.id   AF-A0A8J2WKK9-F1
#
_cell.length_a   1.000
_cell.length_b   1.000
_cell.length_c   1.000
_cell.angle_alpha   90.00
_cell.angle_beta   90.00
_cell.angle_gamma   90.00
#
_symmetry.space_group_name_H-M   'P 1'
#
loop_
_entity.id
_entity.type
_entity.pdbx_description
1 polymer ?
#
loop_
_entity_poly.entity_id
_entity_poly.type
_entity_poly.pdbx_seq_one_letter_code
_entity_poly.pdbx_strand_id
1 'polypeptide(L)'
;FFFVSKTGYLILITEAQLPRKLYFFSVRALSENMAKLFLLLLLVASVLDSSFGAVCGNPARYARKSLCDPWGGYCGECVSFYKVCSGDKRVTGAWRRGSKVRGSNLQSGTGIATFPNGRYSGHVAIYVSQDSKGIRVWDQWRGKAVSQRTISFGGRGLVNDGNNYYVIQ
;
A
#
# COMPACT_ATOMS: atom_id res chain seq x y z
N PHE A 1 10.17 -23.49 8.41
CA PHE A 1 10.54 -24.01 9.75
C PHE A 1 11.95 -23.56 10.09
N PHE A 2 12.21 -23.11 11.32
CA PHE A 2 13.55 -22.68 11.75
C PHE A 2 14.19 -23.79 12.60
N PHE A 3 15.39 -24.23 12.23
CA PHE A 3 16.23 -25.08 13.08
C PHE A 3 17.49 -24.32 13.47
N VAL A 4 17.83 -24.37 14.76
CA VAL A 4 19.11 -23.88 15.28
C VAL A 4 20.02 -25.10 15.45
N SER A 5 21.10 -25.17 14.66
CA SER A 5 22.14 -26.18 14.85
C SER A 5 23.06 -25.79 16.00
N LYS A 6 23.54 -26.78 16.79
CA LYS A 6 24.54 -26.60 17.87
C LYS A 6 25.88 -25.99 17.40
N THR A 7 26.09 -25.84 16.09
CA THR A 7 27.26 -25.18 15.50
C THR A 7 27.03 -23.72 15.08
N GLY A 8 25.90 -23.11 15.44
CA GLY A 8 25.67 -21.67 15.25
C GLY A 8 25.20 -21.24 13.85
N TYR A 9 24.71 -22.18 13.04
CA TYR A 9 24.13 -21.88 11.73
C TYR A 9 22.60 -21.83 11.81
N LEU A 10 22.01 -20.77 11.27
CA LEU A 10 20.57 -20.65 11.06
C LEU A 10 20.24 -21.05 9.62
N ILE A 11 19.43 -22.09 9.43
CA ILE A 11 19.00 -22.53 8.09
C ILE A 11 17.54 -22.14 7.90
N LEU A 12 17.30 -21.23 6.96
CA LEU A 12 15.97 -20.84 6.50
C LEU A 12 15.53 -21.77 5.37
N ILE A 13 14.61 -22.68 5.65
CA ILE A 13 13.91 -23.44 4.61
C ILE A 13 12.55 -22.80 4.39
N THR A 14 12.41 -22.09 3.27
CA THR A 14 11.12 -21.61 2.77
C THR A 14 10.52 -22.72 1.90
N GLU A 15 9.40 -23.28 2.33
CA GLU A 15 8.65 -24.24 1.54
C GLU A 15 7.88 -23.49 0.43
N ALA A 16 8.47 -23.44 -0.76
CA ALA A 16 7.76 -23.26 -2.02
C ALA A 16 8.72 -23.66 -3.16
N GLN A 17 8.20 -24.43 -4.12
CA GLN A 17 8.93 -25.06 -5.21
C GLN A 17 10.02 -24.20 -5.89
N LEU A 18 11.13 -24.89 -6.19
CA LEU A 18 12.28 -24.59 -7.06
C LEU A 18 11.95 -23.80 -8.37
N PRO A 19 12.92 -23.09 -9.01
CA PRO A 19 14.35 -23.44 -9.01
C PRO A 19 15.37 -22.34 -8.65
N ARG A 20 16.42 -22.81 -7.97
CA ARG A 20 17.84 -22.42 -8.08
C ARG A 20 18.19 -20.94 -7.84
N LYS A 21 18.15 -20.53 -6.57
CA LYS A 21 19.19 -19.69 -5.95
C LYS A 21 19.10 -19.85 -4.43
N LEU A 22 19.95 -20.71 -3.86
CA LEU A 22 20.18 -20.73 -2.41
C LEU A 22 20.99 -19.48 -2.06
N TYR A 23 20.37 -18.54 -1.35
CA TYR A 23 21.06 -17.40 -0.77
C TYR A 23 21.71 -17.84 0.54
N PHE A 24 23.01 -18.14 0.51
CA PHE A 24 23.79 -18.40 1.71
C PHE A 24 24.24 -17.07 2.30
N PHE A 25 23.62 -16.65 3.41
CA PHE A 25 24.16 -15.56 4.23
C PHE A 25 25.13 -16.15 5.25
N SER A 26 26.43 -15.85 5.10
CA SER A 26 27.45 -16.16 6.12
C SER A 26 27.27 -15.20 7.29
N VAL A 27 26.48 -15.61 8.28
CA VAL A 27 26.45 -14.92 9.57
C VAL A 27 27.63 -15.45 10.38
N ARG A 28 28.84 -14.89 10.17
CA ARG A 28 29.96 -15.14 11.10
C ARG A 28 29.48 -14.72 12.49
N ALA A 29 29.46 -15.68 13.41
CA ALA A 29 29.10 -15.61 14.82
C ALA A 29 28.85 -14.17 15.32
N LEU A 30 27.66 -13.66 15.03
CA LEU A 30 27.15 -12.47 15.69
C LEU A 30 26.96 -12.88 17.15
N SER A 31 27.50 -12.10 18.09
CA SER A 31 27.23 -12.34 19.51
C SER A 31 25.73 -12.44 19.75
N GLU A 32 25.28 -13.15 20.79
CA GLU A 32 23.83 -13.34 21.03
C GLU A 32 23.06 -11.99 21.03
N ASN A 33 23.72 -10.93 21.48
CA ASN A 33 23.18 -9.56 21.46
C ASN A 33 22.99 -9.03 20.04
N MET A 34 23.91 -9.32 19.12
CA MET A 34 23.83 -8.92 17.71
C MET A 34 22.78 -9.73 16.94
N ALA A 35 22.58 -11.01 17.26
CA ALA A 35 21.50 -11.82 16.69
C ALA A 35 20.11 -11.32 17.17
N LYS A 36 19.99 -10.98 18.47
CA LYS A 36 18.78 -10.36 19.04
C LYS A 36 18.49 -9.00 18.40
N LEU A 37 19.52 -8.18 18.20
CA LEU A 37 19.39 -6.89 17.53
C LEU A 37 18.97 -7.04 16.06
N PHE A 38 19.50 -8.04 15.35
CA PHE A 38 19.11 -8.31 13.97
C PHE A 38 17.67 -8.84 13.85
N LEU A 39 17.24 -9.74 14.73
CA LEU A 39 15.85 -10.18 14.80
C LEU A 39 14.91 -9.02 15.18
N LEU A 40 15.32 -8.16 16.11
CA LEU A 40 14.55 -6.97 16.48
C LEU A 40 14.44 -6.01 15.30
N LEU A 41 15.51 -5.78 14.55
CA LEU A 41 15.50 -4.95 13.34
C LEU A 41 14.59 -5.54 12.25
N LEU A 42 14.61 -6.85 12.03
CA LEU A 42 13.71 -7.52 11.08
C LEU A 42 12.24 -7.45 11.54
N LEU A 43 11.97 -7.63 12.82
CA LEU A 43 10.62 -7.46 13.40
C LEU A 43 10.15 -6.01 13.26
N VAL A 44 10.97 -5.04 13.64
CA VAL A 44 10.65 -3.62 13.50
C VAL A 44 10.44 -3.25 12.03
N ALA A 45 11.29 -3.71 11.10
CA ALA A 45 11.10 -3.50 9.67
C ALA A 45 9.76 -4.08 9.17
N SER A 46 9.40 -5.29 9.60
CA SER A 46 8.11 -5.91 9.22
C SER A 46 6.88 -5.17 9.77
N VAL A 47 7.02 -4.53 10.94
CA VAL A 47 5.94 -3.72 11.57
C VAL A 47 5.85 -2.33 10.92
N LEU A 48 6.98 -1.74 10.52
CA LEU A 48 7.02 -0.46 9.80
C LEU A 48 6.40 -0.57 8.41
N ASP A 49 6.62 -1.67 7.68
CA ASP A 49 5.94 -1.94 6.41
C ASP A 49 4.42 -2.02 6.54
N SER A 50 3.91 -2.29 7.75
CA SER A 50 2.47 -2.44 8.02
C SER A 50 1.77 -1.14 8.43
N SER A 51 2.52 -0.06 8.71
CA SER A 51 1.99 1.18 9.32
C SER A 51 1.95 2.39 8.39
N PHE A 52 2.48 2.27 7.17
CA PHE A 52 2.33 3.26 6.10
C PHE A 52 1.48 2.66 4.99
N GLY A 53 0.41 3.35 4.58
CA GLY A 53 -0.45 2.90 3.48
C GLY A 53 0.37 2.50 2.26
N ALA A 54 0.01 1.37 1.65
CA ALA A 54 0.77 0.80 0.56
C ALA A 54 0.90 1.80 -0.62
N VAL A 55 2.11 1.96 -1.12
CA VAL A 55 2.44 2.92 -2.20
C VAL A 55 2.43 2.19 -3.54
N CYS A 56 1.70 2.73 -4.52
CA CYS A 56 1.79 2.23 -5.89
C CYS A 56 2.94 2.91 -6.64
N GLY A 57 3.99 2.15 -6.97
CA GLY A 57 5.18 2.68 -7.64
C GLY A 57 5.00 3.11 -9.09
N ASN A 58 4.05 2.52 -9.83
CA ASN A 58 3.79 2.88 -11.24
C ASN A 58 2.30 2.72 -11.60
N PRO A 59 1.44 3.69 -11.25
CA PRO A 59 0.01 3.64 -11.60
C PRO A 59 -0.25 3.74 -13.11
N ALA A 60 0.63 4.40 -13.87
CA ALA A 60 0.47 4.59 -15.31
C ALA A 60 0.47 3.26 -16.10
N ARG A 61 1.09 2.20 -15.56
CA ARG A 61 1.08 0.84 -16.17
C ARG A 61 -0.32 0.26 -16.36
N TYR A 62 -1.30 0.81 -15.65
CA TYR A 62 -2.68 0.39 -15.67
C TYR A 62 -3.59 1.31 -16.48
N ALA A 63 -3.08 2.40 -17.05
CA ALA A 63 -3.88 3.35 -17.80
C ALA A 63 -4.77 2.65 -18.85
N ARG A 64 -6.05 3.06 -18.90
CA ARG A 64 -7.10 2.52 -19.78
C ARG A 64 -7.50 1.06 -19.51
N LYS A 65 -6.99 0.42 -18.45
CA LYS A 65 -7.43 -0.90 -18.02
C LYS A 65 -8.55 -0.77 -16.98
N SER A 66 -9.48 -1.71 -16.98
CA SER A 66 -10.45 -1.89 -15.89
C SER A 66 -9.96 -3.06 -15.04
N LEU A 67 -9.53 -2.80 -13.81
CA LEU A 67 -8.95 -3.82 -12.95
C LEU A 67 -10.00 -4.45 -12.04
N CYS A 68 -9.84 -5.74 -11.78
CA CYS A 68 -10.54 -6.45 -10.73
C CYS A 68 -9.61 -6.63 -9.54
N ASP A 69 -10.17 -6.66 -8.33
CA ASP A 69 -9.41 -7.04 -7.16
C ASP A 69 -8.95 -8.50 -7.31
N PRO A 70 -7.92 -8.94 -6.57
CA PRO A 70 -7.39 -10.30 -6.70
C PRO A 70 -8.42 -11.42 -6.51
N TRP A 71 -9.53 -11.13 -5.81
CA TRP A 71 -10.62 -12.07 -5.55
C TRP A 71 -11.79 -11.97 -6.53
N GLY A 72 -11.73 -11.04 -7.50
CA GLY A 72 -12.73 -10.87 -8.57
C GLY A 72 -14.09 -10.29 -8.15
N GLY A 73 -14.26 -9.91 -6.88
CA GLY A 73 -15.54 -9.45 -6.34
C GLY A 73 -15.91 -8.01 -6.69
N TYR A 74 -14.93 -7.17 -7.05
CA TYR A 74 -15.14 -5.73 -7.23
C TYR A 74 -14.58 -5.22 -8.58
N CYS A 75 -14.79 -5.98 -9.66
CA CYS A 75 -14.33 -5.60 -11.00
C CYS A 75 -14.73 -4.18 -11.41
N GLY A 76 -13.74 -3.35 -11.75
CA GLY A 76 -13.93 -1.97 -12.17
C GLY A 76 -14.10 -0.96 -11.02
N GLU A 77 -14.12 -1.41 -9.76
CA GLU A 77 -14.26 -0.50 -8.61
C GLU A 77 -12.95 0.17 -8.22
N CYS A 78 -13.03 1.34 -7.58
CA CYS A 78 -11.86 2.10 -7.13
C CYS A 78 -10.90 1.29 -6.24
N VAL A 79 -11.47 0.49 -5.32
CA VAL A 79 -10.71 -0.37 -4.39
C VAL A 79 -9.86 -1.40 -5.12
N SER A 80 -10.39 -1.96 -6.21
CA SER A 80 -9.70 -2.96 -7.02
C SER A 80 -8.42 -2.41 -7.64
N PHE A 81 -8.51 -1.22 -8.23
CA PHE A 81 -7.33 -0.56 -8.76
C PHE A 81 -6.29 -0.29 -7.67
N TYR A 82 -6.71 0.31 -6.55
CA TYR A 82 -5.80 0.60 -5.44
C TYR A 82 -5.06 -0.67 -4.99
N LYS A 83 -5.79 -1.74 -4.65
CA LYS A 83 -5.19 -2.99 -4.14
C LYS A 83 -4.25 -3.65 -5.14
N VAL A 84 -4.61 -3.67 -6.42
CA VAL A 84 -3.75 -4.24 -7.47
C VAL A 84 -2.50 -3.37 -7.71
N CYS A 85 -2.62 -2.05 -7.58
CA CYS A 85 -1.52 -1.11 -7.78
C CYS A 85 -0.54 -1.12 -6.61
N SER A 86 -1.05 -1.03 -5.39
CA SER A 86 -0.25 -0.88 -4.17
C SER A 86 0.16 -2.21 -3.52
N GLY A 87 -0.56 -3.30 -3.82
CA GLY A 87 -0.38 -4.57 -3.13
C GLY A 87 -1.03 -4.63 -1.75
N ASP A 88 -1.88 -3.65 -1.39
CA ASP A 88 -2.60 -3.66 -0.10
C ASP A 88 -3.55 -4.87 0.00
N LYS A 89 -3.25 -5.78 0.92
CA LYS A 89 -4.03 -7.01 1.15
C LYS A 89 -5.15 -6.83 2.17
N ARG A 90 -5.24 -5.67 2.83
CA ARG A 90 -6.18 -5.45 3.93
C ARG A 90 -7.60 -5.31 3.40
N VAL A 91 -8.57 -5.70 4.23
CA VAL A 91 -9.98 -5.38 4.01
C VAL A 91 -10.20 -3.88 4.23
N THR A 92 -11.11 -3.25 3.47
CA THR A 92 -11.36 -1.80 3.55
C THR A 92 -11.81 -1.35 4.94
N GLY A 93 -12.49 -2.22 5.70
CA GLY A 93 -12.84 -1.97 7.10
C GLY A 93 -11.65 -1.89 8.07
N ALA A 94 -10.47 -2.38 7.66
CA ALA A 94 -9.24 -2.25 8.43
C ALA A 94 -8.48 -0.94 8.14
N TRP A 95 -8.82 -0.24 7.05
CA TRP A 95 -8.20 1.05 6.74
C TRP A 95 -8.55 2.08 7.81
N ARG A 96 -7.56 2.89 8.17
CA ARG A 96 -7.70 3.99 9.12
C ARG A 96 -7.44 5.32 8.43
N ARG A 97 -8.10 6.36 8.94
CA ARG A 97 -7.93 7.73 8.47
C ARG A 97 -6.56 8.23 8.97
N GLY A 98 -5.62 8.42 8.06
CA GLY A 98 -4.34 9.07 8.33
C GLY A 98 -4.38 10.59 8.16
N SER A 99 -3.25 11.17 7.78
CA SER A 99 -3.11 12.61 7.58
C SER A 99 -4.01 13.15 6.47
N LYS A 100 -4.47 14.40 6.63
CA LYS A 100 -5.22 15.15 5.61
C LYS A 100 -4.37 15.28 4.34
N VAL A 101 -4.94 15.04 3.16
CA VAL A 101 -4.19 15.24 1.90
C VAL A 101 -3.95 16.71 1.63
N ARG A 102 -4.98 17.56 1.74
CA ARG A 102 -4.86 18.99 1.44
C ARG A 102 -3.77 19.64 2.29
N GLY A 103 -2.75 20.19 1.64
CA GLY A 103 -1.64 20.92 2.26
C GLY A 103 -0.54 20.04 2.86
N SER A 104 -0.63 18.71 2.75
CA SER A 104 0.46 17.82 3.17
C SER A 104 1.46 17.54 2.05
N ASN A 105 2.71 17.30 2.43
CA ASN A 105 3.75 16.85 1.50
C ASN A 105 3.71 15.32 1.41
N LEU A 106 3.07 14.79 0.36
CA LEU A 106 2.89 13.35 0.14
C LEU A 106 3.72 12.86 -1.04
N GLN A 107 4.18 11.62 -0.94
CA GLN A 107 4.84 10.93 -2.04
C GLN A 107 3.82 10.56 -3.13
N SER A 108 4.19 10.74 -4.40
CA SER A 108 3.40 10.19 -5.52
C SER A 108 3.30 8.66 -5.37
N GLY A 109 2.11 8.12 -5.59
CA GLY A 109 1.81 6.70 -5.39
C GLY A 109 1.09 6.40 -4.07
N THR A 110 1.04 7.34 -3.12
CA THR A 110 0.35 7.14 -1.84
C THR A 110 -1.15 6.86 -2.04
N GLY A 111 -1.65 5.84 -1.35
CA GLY A 111 -3.08 5.56 -1.27
C GLY A 111 -3.83 6.61 -0.46
N ILE A 112 -4.87 7.20 -1.05
CA ILE A 112 -5.73 8.18 -0.39
C ILE A 112 -7.20 7.77 -0.55
N ALA A 113 -8.02 8.03 0.47
CA ALA A 113 -9.42 7.70 0.42
C ALA A 113 -10.29 8.69 1.21
N THR A 114 -11.60 8.62 0.97
CA THR A 114 -12.58 9.32 1.78
C THR A 114 -12.91 8.54 3.04
N PHE A 115 -12.91 9.23 4.17
CA PHE A 115 -13.19 8.65 5.48
C PHE A 115 -14.29 9.45 6.20
N PRO A 116 -15.54 9.49 5.76
CA PRO A 116 -16.59 10.15 6.54
C PRO A 116 -16.68 9.48 7.92
N ASN A 117 -16.77 10.29 8.98
CA ASN A 117 -16.83 9.81 10.37
C ASN A 117 -15.68 8.86 10.78
N GLY A 118 -14.51 8.98 10.14
CA GLY A 118 -13.29 8.24 10.50
C GLY A 118 -13.19 6.83 9.92
N ARG A 119 -14.18 6.37 9.15
CA ARG A 119 -14.19 5.05 8.50
C ARG A 119 -14.21 5.20 6.99
N TYR A 120 -13.57 4.27 6.28
CA TYR A 120 -13.58 4.27 4.82
C TYR A 120 -15.02 4.19 4.30
N SER A 121 -15.39 5.11 3.43
CA SER A 121 -16.64 5.07 2.67
C SER A 121 -16.56 6.08 1.54
N GLY A 122 -17.03 5.71 0.34
CA GLY A 122 -16.95 6.52 -0.86
C GLY A 122 -15.87 6.01 -1.82
N HIS A 123 -14.74 6.71 -1.90
CA HIS A 123 -13.75 6.52 -2.97
C HIS A 123 -12.32 6.37 -2.44
N VAL A 124 -11.51 5.65 -3.22
CA VAL A 124 -10.06 5.52 -3.02
C VAL A 124 -9.34 5.80 -4.34
N ALA A 125 -8.18 6.45 -4.24
CA ALA A 125 -7.36 6.82 -5.38
C ALA A 125 -5.88 6.73 -5.04
N ILE A 126 -5.04 6.76 -6.08
CA ILE A 126 -3.58 6.87 -5.96
C ILE A 126 -3.21 8.34 -6.17
N TYR A 127 -2.62 8.96 -5.14
CA TYR A 127 -2.14 10.34 -5.18
C TYR A 127 -0.99 10.50 -6.19
N VAL A 128 -0.98 11.63 -6.91
CA VAL A 128 0.14 12.03 -7.80
C VAL A 128 0.76 13.33 -7.31
N SER A 129 -0.08 14.36 -7.17
CA SER A 129 0.35 15.71 -6.76
C SER A 129 -0.87 16.50 -6.30
N GLN A 130 -0.65 17.67 -5.69
CA GLN A 130 -1.71 18.63 -5.40
C GLN A 130 -1.22 20.06 -5.62
N ASP A 131 -2.15 20.97 -5.85
CA ASP A 131 -1.92 22.41 -5.94
C ASP A 131 -3.04 23.17 -5.20
N SER A 132 -3.17 24.48 -5.41
CA SER A 132 -4.23 25.29 -4.79
C SER A 132 -5.64 24.93 -5.28
N LYS A 133 -5.79 24.25 -6.42
CA LYS A 133 -7.06 23.91 -7.06
C LYS A 133 -7.57 22.53 -6.63
N GLY A 134 -6.67 21.57 -6.43
CA GLY A 134 -7.10 20.22 -6.07
C GLY A 134 -5.99 19.18 -6.03
N ILE A 135 -6.43 17.92 -6.03
CA ILE A 135 -5.57 16.74 -5.96
C ILE A 135 -5.58 16.06 -7.33
N ARG A 136 -4.40 15.86 -7.93
CA ARG A 136 -4.24 15.03 -9.11
C ARG A 136 -4.06 13.58 -8.68
N VAL A 137 -4.87 12.70 -9.23
CA VAL A 137 -4.92 11.28 -8.86
C VAL A 137 -4.95 10.37 -10.07
N TRP A 138 -4.60 9.11 -9.85
CA TRP A 138 -5.08 8.00 -10.66
C TRP A 138 -6.21 7.29 -9.94
N ASP A 139 -7.28 6.99 -10.64
CA ASP A 139 -8.36 6.15 -10.12
C ASP A 139 -9.13 5.43 -11.23
N GLN A 140 -10.02 4.53 -10.81
CA GLN A 140 -11.04 3.91 -11.63
C GLN A 140 -12.35 3.87 -10.84
N TRP A 141 -13.45 3.67 -11.53
CA TRP A 141 -14.75 3.33 -10.93
C TRP A 141 -15.61 2.62 -11.96
N ARG A 142 -16.77 2.09 -11.54
CA ARG A 142 -17.66 1.37 -12.46
C ARG A 142 -18.01 2.22 -13.68
N GLY A 143 -17.67 1.73 -14.87
CA GLY A 143 -17.86 2.44 -16.14
C GLY A 143 -16.72 3.39 -16.53
N LYS A 144 -15.66 3.52 -15.72
CA LYS A 144 -14.47 4.30 -16.03
C LYS A 144 -13.20 3.51 -15.74
N ALA A 145 -12.47 3.18 -16.81
CA ALA A 145 -11.15 2.58 -16.72
C ALA A 145 -10.12 3.52 -16.04
N VAL A 146 -9.01 2.96 -15.58
CA VAL A 146 -7.95 3.69 -14.90
C VAL A 146 -7.49 4.90 -15.73
N SER A 147 -7.63 6.09 -15.15
CA SER A 147 -7.23 7.33 -15.80
C SER A 147 -6.82 8.36 -14.76
N GLN A 148 -6.13 9.42 -15.20
CA GLN A 148 -5.87 10.56 -14.34
C GLN A 148 -7.03 11.54 -14.36
N ARG A 149 -7.29 12.14 -13.21
CA ARG A 149 -8.16 13.31 -13.08
C ARG A 149 -7.70 14.20 -11.93
N THR A 150 -8.23 15.43 -11.93
CA THR A 150 -8.09 16.34 -10.80
C THR A 150 -9.39 16.33 -9.99
N ILE A 151 -9.28 16.13 -8.68
CA ILE A 151 -10.37 16.28 -7.72
C ILE A 151 -10.23 17.66 -7.10
N SER A 152 -11.16 18.55 -7.46
CA SER A 152 -11.14 19.94 -6.99
C SER A 152 -11.39 20.05 -5.49
N PHE A 153 -10.71 20.98 -4.82
CA PHE A 153 -11.08 21.37 -3.46
C PHE A 153 -12.40 22.16 -3.51
N GLY A 154 -13.36 21.76 -2.67
CA GLY A 154 -14.73 22.31 -2.67
C GLY A 154 -15.61 21.74 -3.78
N GLY A 155 -15.23 20.60 -4.38
CA GLY A 155 -16.08 19.91 -5.35
C GLY A 155 -17.39 19.41 -4.74
N ARG A 156 -18.38 19.09 -5.58
CA ARG A 156 -19.71 18.69 -5.12
C ARG A 156 -19.74 17.24 -4.66
N GLY A 157 -20.10 17.02 -3.39
CA GLY A 157 -20.34 15.70 -2.81
C GLY A 157 -19.08 15.03 -2.25
N LEU A 158 -19.25 13.93 -1.54
CA LEU A 158 -18.19 13.29 -0.75
C LEU A 158 -16.94 12.96 -1.58
N VAL A 159 -17.13 12.27 -2.71
CA VAL A 159 -16.03 11.69 -3.51
C VAL A 159 -15.39 12.68 -4.49
N ASN A 160 -16.05 13.79 -4.80
CA ASN A 160 -15.56 14.79 -5.75
C ASN A 160 -14.99 16.03 -5.06
N ASP A 161 -15.02 16.09 -3.74
CA ASP A 161 -14.35 17.13 -2.97
C ASP A 161 -12.98 16.64 -2.46
N GLY A 162 -11.91 17.25 -2.95
CA GLY A 162 -10.54 16.97 -2.51
C GLY A 162 -10.34 17.21 -1.00
N ASN A 163 -11.18 18.03 -0.35
CA ASN A 163 -11.13 18.24 1.09
C ASN A 163 -11.48 16.98 1.89
N ASN A 164 -12.11 15.98 1.28
CA ASN A 164 -12.57 14.78 1.98
C ASN A 164 -11.53 13.64 1.97
N TYR A 165 -10.36 13.85 1.35
CA TYR A 165 -9.34 12.82 1.20
C TYR A 165 -8.28 12.84 2.31
N TYR A 166 -7.96 11.64 2.78
CA TYR A 166 -6.95 11.36 3.78
C TYR A 166 -6.07 10.20 3.32
N VAL A 167 -4.83 10.16 3.80
CA VAL A 167 -3.92 9.04 3.60
C VAL A 167 -4.52 7.78 4.23
N ILE A 168 -4.44 6.64 3.53
CA ILE A 168 -4.82 5.35 4.09
C ILE A 168 -3.71 4.89 5.05
N GLN A 169 -4.09 4.55 6.28
CA GLN A 169 -3.21 3.92 7.27
C GLN A 169 -3.70 2.54 7.66
#